data_AF-A0A5B6ZU67-F1
#
_entry.id   AF-A0A5B6ZU67-F1
#
_cell.length_a   1.000
_cell.length_b   1.000
_cell.length_c   1.000
_cell.angle_alpha   90.00
_cell.angle_beta   90.00
_cell.angle_gamma   90.00
#
_symmetry.space_group_name_H-M   'P 1'
#
loop_
_entity.id
_entity.type
_entity.pdbx_description
1 polymer ?
#
loop_
_entity_poly.entity_id
_entity_poly.type
_entity_poly.pdbx_seq_one_letter_code
_entity_poly.pdbx_strand_id
1 'polypeptide(L)'
;MAETIISAVVETIFQQLGSLAFQEIGIAWGVKGQLEKLRNTLSTIKAVLLDAEEQQASNHEVRDWLEKLKDAVYDADHLLDEFATEDLRRQVLVHGSMINKVRDFFSDSNPLAFRFKMGHKLKEIGDRLDEIAANRRNFHFMERVENRVRGETHSFVR
;
A
#
# COMPACT_ATOMS: atom_id res chain seq x y z
N MET A 1 -9.78 8.61 14.90
CA MET A 1 -9.45 7.30 15.52
C MET A 1 -9.13 6.23 14.49
N ALA A 2 -9.93 6.03 13.43
CA ALA A 2 -9.61 5.05 12.38
C ALA A 2 -8.35 5.43 11.57
N GLU A 3 -8.16 6.71 11.26
CA GLU A 3 -6.95 7.30 10.63
C GLU A 3 -5.66 6.86 11.31
N THR A 4 -5.61 6.98 12.65
CA THR A 4 -4.42 6.68 13.46
C THR A 4 -4.03 5.20 13.36
N ILE A 5 -5.02 4.32 13.29
CA ILE A 5 -4.80 2.87 13.14
C ILE A 5 -4.28 2.57 11.73
N ILE A 6 -4.92 3.14 10.70
CA ILE A 6 -4.50 2.95 9.30
C ILE A 6 -3.08 3.47 9.09
N SER A 7 -2.76 4.65 9.63
CA SER A 7 -1.43 5.26 9.55
C SER A 7 -0.37 4.38 10.22
N ALA A 8 -0.67 3.79 11.38
CA ALA A 8 0.25 2.86 12.05
C ALA A 8 0.52 1.60 11.21
N VAL A 9 -0.52 1.01 10.60
CA VAL A 9 -0.37 -0.18 9.74
C VAL A 9 0.40 0.17 8.46
N VAL A 10 0.08 1.29 7.81
CA VAL A 10 0.81 1.80 6.63
C VAL A 10 2.29 2.00 6.96
N GLU A 11 2.62 2.55 8.13
CA GLU A 11 4.00 2.71 8.57
C GLU A 11 4.69 1.37 8.76
N THR A 12 4.05 0.41 9.44
CA THR A 12 4.62 -0.93 9.63
C THR A 12 4.92 -1.60 8.28
N ILE A 13 3.98 -1.58 7.35
CA ILE A 13 4.19 -2.15 6.00
C ILE A 13 5.31 -1.41 5.28
N PHE A 14 5.35 -0.08 5.35
CA PHE A 14 6.39 0.72 4.71
C PHE A 14 7.80 0.36 5.23
N GLN A 15 7.95 0.22 6.55
CA GLN A 15 9.21 -0.20 7.18
C GLN A 15 9.58 -1.64 6.78
N GLN A 16 8.59 -2.54 6.75
CA GLN A 16 8.78 -3.93 6.33
C GLN A 16 9.27 -4.02 4.89
N LEU A 17 8.66 -3.29 3.95
CA LEU A 17 9.10 -3.22 2.54
C LEU A 17 10.48 -2.55 2.37
N GLY A 18 10.84 -1.64 3.27
CA GLY A 18 12.16 -1.00 3.32
C GLY A 18 13.26 -1.87 3.94
N SER A 19 12.90 -2.99 4.59
CA SER A 19 13.85 -3.86 5.27
C SER A 19 14.74 -4.64 4.28
N LEU A 20 15.98 -4.92 4.68
CA LEU A 20 16.91 -5.75 3.91
C LEU A 20 16.31 -7.14 3.64
N ALA A 21 15.61 -7.71 4.61
CA ALA A 21 14.93 -8.99 4.46
C ALA A 21 13.95 -8.99 3.28
N PHE A 22 13.07 -7.99 3.20
CA PHE A 22 12.12 -7.89 2.08
C PHE A 22 12.78 -7.56 0.73
N GLN A 23 13.91 -6.87 0.74
CA GLN A 23 14.69 -6.64 -0.49
C GLN A 23 15.28 -7.96 -1.01
N GLU A 24 15.83 -8.79 -0.12
CA GLU A 24 16.35 -10.12 -0.47
C GLU A 24 15.24 -11.06 -0.95
N ILE A 25 14.12 -11.09 -0.24
CA ILE A 25 12.92 -11.83 -0.67
C ILE A 25 12.46 -11.31 -2.04
N GLY A 26 12.36 -10.00 -2.24
CA GLY A 26 11.99 -9.41 -3.53
C GLY A 26 12.87 -9.87 -4.69
N ILE A 27 14.17 -10.02 -4.46
CA ILE A 27 15.13 -10.54 -5.45
C ILE A 27 14.93 -12.04 -5.67
N ALA A 28 14.88 -12.83 -4.60
CA ALA A 28 14.72 -14.29 -4.66
C ALA A 28 13.46 -14.71 -5.43
N TRP A 29 12.38 -13.96 -5.22
CA TRP A 29 11.09 -14.23 -5.83
C TRP A 29 10.85 -13.45 -7.13
N GLY A 30 11.73 -12.51 -7.50
CA GLY A 30 11.63 -11.71 -8.72
C GLY A 30 10.47 -10.71 -8.69
N VAL A 31 10.05 -10.31 -7.49
CA VAL A 31 8.94 -9.37 -7.25
C VAL A 31 9.41 -8.01 -6.73
N LYS A 32 10.73 -7.75 -6.74
CA LYS A 32 11.34 -6.51 -6.25
C LYS A 32 10.68 -5.26 -6.84
N GLY A 33 10.38 -5.27 -8.14
CA GLY A 33 9.73 -4.13 -8.81
C GLY A 33 8.33 -3.84 -8.26
N GLN A 34 7.55 -4.89 -7.98
CA GLN A 34 6.22 -4.75 -7.40
C GLN A 34 6.28 -4.29 -5.94
N LEU A 35 7.24 -4.78 -5.14
CA LEU A 35 7.45 -4.33 -3.76
C LEU A 35 7.87 -2.85 -3.70
N GLU A 36 8.76 -2.42 -4.59
CA GLU A 36 9.15 -1.00 -4.68
C GLU A 36 7.97 -0.13 -5.15
N LYS A 37 7.14 -0.59 -6.10
CA LYS A 37 5.92 0.12 -6.50
C LYS A 37 4.98 0.28 -5.30
N LEU A 38 4.70 -0.80 -4.57
CA LEU A 38 3.84 -0.80 -3.39
C LEU A 38 4.35 0.17 -2.32
N ARG A 39 5.66 0.19 -2.07
CA ARG A 39 6.30 1.11 -1.12
C ARG A 39 6.13 2.58 -1.53
N ASN A 40 6.28 2.90 -2.82
CA ASN A 40 6.07 4.26 -3.32
C ASN A 40 4.60 4.71 -3.19
N THR A 41 3.66 3.81 -3.48
CA THR A 41 2.23 4.08 -3.31
C THR A 41 1.88 4.32 -1.84
N LEU A 42 2.40 3.50 -0.92
CA LEU A 42 2.21 3.70 0.53
C LEU A 42 2.82 5.01 1.02
N SER A 43 3.97 5.43 0.48
CA SER A 43 4.53 6.75 0.79
C SER A 43 3.59 7.89 0.37
N THR A 44 2.92 7.74 -0.78
CA THR A 44 1.93 8.71 -1.25
C THR A 44 0.72 8.72 -0.32
N ILE A 45 0.20 7.55 0.01
CA ILE A 45 -0.93 7.38 0.93
C ILE A 45 -0.63 8.00 2.31
N LYS A 46 0.58 7.83 2.83
CA LYS A 46 1.00 8.43 4.11
C LYS A 46 0.92 9.95 4.08
N ALA A 47 1.33 10.58 2.98
CA ALA A 47 1.18 12.02 2.81
C ALA A 47 -0.30 12.44 2.74
N VAL A 48 -1.14 11.63 2.07
CA VAL A 48 -2.58 11.89 1.95
C VAL A 48 -3.30 11.73 3.31
N LEU A 49 -2.95 10.74 4.12
CA LEU A 49 -3.54 10.50 5.43
C LEU A 49 -3.35 11.70 6.37
N LEU A 50 -2.19 12.36 6.30
CA LEU A 50 -1.94 13.59 7.07
C LEU A 50 -2.90 14.73 6.68
N ASP A 51 -3.19 14.88 5.38
CA ASP A 51 -4.13 15.88 4.89
C ASP A 51 -5.61 15.50 5.16
N ALA A 52 -5.90 14.19 5.23
CA ALA A 52 -7.24 13.65 5.43
C ALA A 52 -7.73 13.80 6.87
N GLU A 53 -6.84 13.73 7.86
CA GLU A 53 -7.16 13.86 9.29
C GLU A 53 -7.91 15.17 9.59
N GLU A 54 -7.54 16.28 8.94
CA GLU A 54 -8.19 17.58 9.13
C GLU A 54 -9.60 17.67 8.49
N GLN A 55 -9.87 16.85 7.47
CA GLN A 55 -11.11 16.93 6.66
C GLN A 55 -12.09 15.77 6.91
N GLN A 56 -11.66 14.73 7.63
CA GLN A 56 -12.48 13.54 7.92
C GLN A 56 -13.77 13.90 8.67
N ALA A 57 -13.76 14.93 9.51
CA ALA A 57 -14.91 15.30 10.35
C ALA A 57 -16.07 15.93 9.57
N SER A 58 -15.80 16.52 8.41
CA SER A 58 -16.79 17.32 7.66
C SER A 58 -17.14 16.76 6.28
N ASN A 59 -16.36 15.80 5.76
CA ASN A 59 -16.57 15.25 4.42
C ASN A 59 -16.86 13.74 4.43
N HIS A 60 -18.07 13.37 4.02
CA HIS A 60 -18.50 11.98 3.87
C HIS A 60 -17.69 11.21 2.81
N GLU A 61 -17.19 11.89 1.77
CA GLU A 61 -16.36 11.29 0.72
C GLU A 61 -14.99 10.87 1.25
N VAL A 62 -14.39 11.68 2.12
CA VAL A 62 -13.12 11.35 2.80
C VAL A 62 -13.31 10.11 3.66
N ARG A 63 -14.46 9.96 4.32
CA ARG A 63 -14.74 8.81 5.16
C ARG A 63 -14.89 7.50 4.36
N ASP A 64 -15.58 7.54 3.22
CA ASP A 64 -15.69 6.39 2.29
C ASP A 64 -14.33 6.03 1.68
N TRP A 65 -13.53 7.04 1.32
CA TRP A 65 -12.16 6.83 0.83
C TRP A 65 -11.26 6.14 1.87
N LEU A 66 -11.32 6.56 3.13
CA LEU A 66 -10.56 5.95 4.23
C LEU A 66 -10.97 4.50 4.50
N GLU A 67 -12.26 4.18 4.38
CA GLU A 67 -12.76 2.81 4.55
C GLU A 67 -12.20 1.89 3.46
N LYS A 68 -12.22 2.33 2.19
CA LYS A 68 -11.61 1.59 1.08
C LYS A 68 -10.10 1.45 1.21
N LEU A 69 -9.43 2.52 1.67
CA LEU A 69 -7.99 2.49 1.93
C LEU A 69 -7.66 1.48 3.03
N LYS A 70 -8.43 1.48 4.12
CA LYS A 70 -8.27 0.54 5.22
C LYS A 70 -8.30 -0.90 4.70
N ASP A 71 -9.33 -1.27 3.95
CA ASP A 71 -9.46 -2.63 3.42
C ASP A 71 -8.27 -3.02 2.55
N ALA A 72 -7.83 -2.13 1.65
CA ALA A 72 -6.68 -2.38 0.79
C ALA A 72 -5.35 -2.51 1.55
N VAL A 73 -5.17 -1.74 2.63
CA VAL A 73 -3.99 -1.81 3.51
C VAL A 73 -3.98 -3.11 4.31
N TYR A 74 -5.12 -3.57 4.83
CA TYR A 74 -5.20 -4.86 5.52
C TYR A 74 -4.98 -6.05 4.57
N ASP A 75 -5.49 -5.98 3.34
CA ASP A 75 -5.20 -6.97 2.31
C ASP A 75 -3.69 -7.02 2.01
N ALA A 76 -3.02 -5.87 1.96
CA ALA A 76 -1.59 -5.77 1.73
C ALA A 76 -0.77 -6.37 2.89
N ASP A 77 -1.13 -6.07 4.13
CA ASP A 77 -0.50 -6.61 5.34
C ASP A 77 -0.58 -8.14 5.35
N HIS A 78 -1.78 -8.68 5.14
CA HIS A 78 -2.01 -10.13 5.09
C HIS A 78 -1.21 -10.81 3.98
N LEU A 79 -1.11 -10.19 2.80
CA LEU A 79 -0.34 -10.73 1.68
C LEU A 79 1.17 -10.76 1.99
N LEU A 80 1.71 -9.71 2.61
CA LEU A 80 3.12 -9.64 2.97
C LEU A 80 3.48 -10.66 4.05
N ASP A 81 2.58 -10.92 4.99
CA ASP A 81 2.72 -11.98 5.98
C ASP A 81 2.66 -13.39 5.35
N GLU A 82 1.72 -13.63 4.42
CA GLU A 82 1.66 -14.88 3.63
C GLU A 82 2.99 -15.10 2.90
N PHE A 83 3.55 -14.02 2.36
CA PHE A 83 4.80 -14.05 1.61
C PHE A 83 6.03 -14.33 2.47
N ALA A 84 6.17 -13.62 3.60
CA ALA A 84 7.26 -13.85 4.55
C ALA A 84 7.21 -15.27 5.14
N THR A 85 6.00 -15.76 5.44
CA THR A 85 5.79 -17.11 5.98
C THR A 85 6.20 -18.20 4.99
N GLU A 86 5.83 -18.07 3.71
CA GLU A 86 6.23 -19.05 2.70
C GLU A 86 7.75 -19.03 2.44
N ASP A 87 8.37 -17.84 2.44
CA ASP A 87 9.82 -17.73 2.31
C ASP A 87 10.54 -18.49 3.44
N LEU A 88 10.14 -18.25 4.69
CA LEU A 88 10.65 -18.98 5.86
C LEU A 88 10.39 -20.49 5.76
N ARG A 89 9.17 -20.89 5.36
CA ARG A 89 8.81 -22.31 5.17
C ARG A 89 9.76 -22.98 4.18
N ARG A 90 10.12 -22.32 3.08
CA ARG A 90 11.07 -22.85 2.11
C ARG A 90 12.49 -22.91 2.63
N GLN A 91 12.95 -21.89 3.34
CA GLN A 91 14.27 -21.93 3.98
C GLN A 91 14.40 -23.13 4.93
N VAL A 92 13.37 -23.39 5.73
CA VAL A 92 13.31 -24.55 6.63
C VAL A 92 13.26 -25.89 5.87
N LEU A 93 12.46 -25.99 4.80
CA LEU A 93 12.38 -27.21 3.98
C LEU A 93 13.71 -27.52 3.28
N VAL A 94 14.43 -26.51 2.80
CA VAL A 94 15.76 -26.66 2.20
C VAL A 94 16.80 -27.11 3.23
N HIS A 95 16.70 -26.63 4.48
CA HIS A 95 17.64 -26.96 5.55
C HIS A 95 17.36 -28.32 6.22
N GLY A 96 16.09 -28.77 6.25
CA GLY A 96 15.64 -29.93 7.03
C GLY A 96 15.64 -31.29 6.31
N SER A 97 15.54 -31.36 4.97
CA SER A 97 15.49 -32.66 4.29
C SER A 97 15.69 -32.62 2.77
N MET A 98 16.57 -33.48 2.25
CA MET A 98 16.72 -33.79 0.82
C MET A 98 15.62 -34.74 0.27
N ILE A 99 14.65 -35.19 1.07
CA ILE A 99 13.97 -36.49 0.80
C ILE A 99 12.75 -36.44 -0.15
N ASN A 100 12.20 -35.28 -0.56
CA ASN A 100 11.01 -35.27 -1.44
C ASN A 100 11.08 -34.31 -2.65
N LYS A 101 12.29 -34.06 -3.17
CA LYS A 101 12.57 -33.08 -4.25
C LYS A 101 11.81 -33.26 -5.57
N VAL A 102 11.13 -34.38 -5.84
CA VAL A 102 10.41 -34.61 -7.10
C VAL A 102 8.89 -34.57 -6.96
N ARG A 103 8.32 -34.74 -5.76
CA ARG A 103 6.86 -34.72 -5.57
C ARG A 103 6.32 -33.31 -5.33
N ASP A 104 7.15 -32.42 -4.79
CA ASP A 104 6.78 -31.03 -4.50
C ASP A 104 6.88 -30.11 -5.73
N PHE A 105 7.56 -30.53 -6.80
CA PHE A 105 7.64 -29.75 -8.05
C PHE A 105 6.37 -29.85 -8.92
N PHE A 106 5.54 -30.87 -8.73
CA PHE A 106 4.35 -31.15 -9.55
C PHE A 106 3.01 -30.96 -8.81
N SER A 107 3.04 -30.52 -7.55
CA SER A 107 1.87 -30.08 -6.79
C SER A 107 1.76 -28.54 -6.84
N ASP A 108 0.69 -27.96 -6.27
CA ASP A 108 0.56 -26.51 -5.98
C ASP A 108 1.77 -25.90 -5.23
N SER A 109 2.69 -26.75 -4.80
CA SER A 109 4.01 -26.47 -4.24
C SER A 109 5.10 -26.11 -5.27
N ASN A 110 4.81 -26.05 -6.57
CA ASN A 110 5.79 -25.67 -7.59
C ASN A 110 6.39 -24.27 -7.30
N PRO A 111 7.71 -24.16 -7.12
CA PRO A 111 8.39 -22.92 -6.79
C PRO A 111 8.07 -21.76 -7.72
N LEU A 112 7.94 -22.04 -9.02
CA LEU A 112 7.65 -21.05 -10.05
C LEU A 112 6.18 -20.64 -10.06
N ALA A 113 5.25 -21.59 -9.91
CA ALA A 113 3.82 -21.29 -9.86
C ALA A 113 3.48 -20.38 -8.68
N PHE A 114 4.07 -20.63 -7.50
CA PHE A 114 3.92 -19.76 -6.34
C PHE A 114 4.52 -18.36 -6.59
N ARG A 115 5.70 -18.26 -7.21
CA ARG A 115 6.32 -16.97 -7.59
C ARG A 115 5.38 -16.15 -8.47
N PHE A 116 4.81 -16.76 -9.51
CA PHE A 116 3.86 -16.09 -10.39
C PHE A 116 2.58 -15.71 -9.66
N LYS A 117 1.99 -16.63 -8.89
CA LYS A 117 0.77 -16.38 -8.10
C LYS A 117 0.96 -15.19 -7.16
N MET A 118 2.06 -15.17 -6.41
CA MET A 118 2.35 -14.10 -5.47
C MET A 118 2.65 -12.78 -6.15
N GLY A 119 3.43 -12.80 -7.25
CA GLY A 119 3.67 -11.60 -8.06
C GLY A 119 2.39 -11.00 -8.64
N HIS A 120 1.44 -11.83 -9.06
CA HIS A 120 0.12 -11.39 -9.53
C HIS A 120 -0.71 -10.76 -8.40
N LYS A 121 -0.80 -11.40 -7.24
CA LYS A 121 -1.50 -10.84 -6.06
C LYS A 121 -0.89 -9.51 -5.62
N LEU A 122 0.43 -9.42 -5.57
CA LEU A 122 1.16 -8.21 -5.17
C LEU A 122 0.92 -7.07 -6.17
N LYS A 123 0.85 -7.40 -7.46
CA LYS A 123 0.48 -6.44 -8.51
C LYS A 123 -0.97 -5.97 -8.34
N GLU A 124 -1.91 -6.87 -8.10
CA GLU A 124 -3.33 -6.53 -7.93
C GLU A 124 -3.55 -5.59 -6.73
N ILE A 125 -2.94 -5.88 -5.58
CA ILE A 125 -3.01 -5.01 -4.41
C ILE A 125 -2.32 -3.67 -4.68
N GLY A 126 -1.14 -3.69 -5.31
CA GLY A 126 -0.42 -2.49 -5.70
C GLY A 126 -1.26 -1.59 -6.61
N ASP A 127 -1.93 -2.17 -7.60
CA ASP A 127 -2.79 -1.44 -8.54
C ASP A 127 -4.07 -0.92 -7.83
N ARG A 128 -4.69 -1.68 -6.92
CA ARG A 128 -5.80 -1.21 -6.09
C ARG A 128 -5.42 -0.01 -5.20
N LEU A 129 -4.26 -0.07 -4.55
CA LEU A 129 -3.77 1.05 -3.72
C LEU A 129 -3.41 2.27 -4.58
N ASP A 130 -2.89 2.05 -5.79
CA ASP A 130 -2.58 3.11 -6.75
C ASP A 130 -3.86 3.79 -7.25
N GLU A 131 -4.91 3.02 -7.55
CA GLU A 131 -6.23 3.54 -7.89
C GLU A 131 -6.86 4.33 -6.73
N ILE A 132 -6.75 3.85 -5.50
CA ILE A 132 -7.24 4.56 -4.31
C ILE A 132 -6.46 5.87 -4.13
N ALA A 133 -5.14 5.86 -4.30
CA ALA A 133 -4.31 7.06 -4.24
C ALA A 133 -4.61 8.04 -5.38
N ALA A 134 -4.86 7.55 -6.60
CA ALA A 134 -5.18 8.36 -7.77
C ALA A 134 -6.59 8.97 -7.72
N ASN A 135 -7.57 8.23 -7.17
CA ASN A 135 -8.94 8.70 -7.00
C ASN A 135 -9.05 9.93 -6.08
N ARG A 136 -8.02 10.24 -5.29
CA ARG A 136 -7.92 11.52 -4.57
C ARG A 136 -8.04 12.73 -5.51
N ARG A 137 -7.60 12.66 -6.77
CA ARG A 137 -7.76 13.79 -7.72
C ARG A 137 -9.21 14.04 -8.11
N ASN A 138 -10.07 13.01 -8.04
CA ASN A 138 -11.50 13.13 -8.33
C ASN A 138 -12.30 13.61 -7.12
N PHE A 139 -11.85 13.29 -5.90
CA PHE A 139 -12.38 13.90 -4.69
C PHE A 139 -11.71 15.26 -4.53
N HIS A 140 -12.33 16.32 -5.04
CA HIS A 140 -11.90 17.70 -4.85
C HIS A 140 -11.65 17.96 -3.35
N PHE A 141 -10.42 17.74 -2.89
CA PHE A 141 -9.83 18.52 -1.81
C PHE A 141 -9.98 19.95 -2.32
N MET A 142 -11.03 20.64 -1.85
CA MET A 142 -11.24 22.02 -2.26
C MET A 142 -9.94 22.74 -1.95
N GLU A 143 -9.22 23.05 -3.03
CA GLU A 143 -8.22 24.08 -3.08
C GLU A 143 -8.80 25.21 -2.25
N ARG A 144 -8.09 25.53 -1.16
CA ARG A 144 -8.44 26.64 -0.30
C ARG A 144 -8.35 27.87 -1.20
N VAL A 145 -9.42 28.17 -1.92
CA VAL A 145 -9.61 29.42 -2.63
C VAL A 145 -9.63 30.43 -1.51
N GLU A 146 -8.47 31.02 -1.29
CA GLU A 146 -8.25 32.18 -0.48
C GLU A 146 -9.04 33.32 -1.13
N ASN A 147 -10.37 33.27 -0.98
CA ASN A 147 -11.27 34.35 -1.30
C ASN A 147 -11.07 35.41 -0.22
N ARG A 148 -9.93 36.10 -0.32
CA ARG A 148 -9.69 37.35 0.37
C ARG A 148 -10.73 38.32 -0.17
N VAL A 149 -11.77 38.47 0.65
CA VAL A 149 -12.89 39.37 0.47
C VAL A 149 -12.42 40.72 -0.08
N ARG A 150 -12.92 40.99 -1.28
CA ARG A 150 -13.16 42.29 -1.90
C ARG A 150 -13.22 43.45 -0.90
N GLY A 151 -12.16 44.25 -0.87
CA GLY A 151 -12.16 45.61 -0.35
C GLY A 151 -11.96 46.59 -1.50
N GLU A 152 -12.94 46.69 -2.39
CA GLU A 152 -13.05 47.84 -3.29
C GLU A 152 -13.39 49.07 -2.46
N THR A 153 -12.39 49.90 -2.14
CA THR A 153 -12.63 51.29 -1.76
C THR A 153 -12.42 52.18 -2.98
N HIS A 154 -13.56 52.52 -3.58
CA HIS A 154 -13.72 53.69 -4.45
C HIS A 154 -13.49 55.01 -3.67
N SER A 155 -13.18 56.07 -4.43
CA SER A 155 -13.02 57.50 -4.06
C SER A 155 -11.54 57.91 -3.87
N PHE A 156 -10.97 58.80 -4.67
CA PHE A 156 -11.41 60.20 -4.78
C PHE A 156 -11.55 60.75 -6.20
N VAL A 157 -12.64 61.49 -6.34
CA VAL A 157 -12.98 62.43 -7.41
C VAL A 157 -12.26 63.78 -7.15
N ARG A 158 -11.71 64.32 -8.24
CA ARG A 158 -11.36 65.72 -8.56
C ARG A 158 -10.15 66.38 -7.90
#